data_AF-I1E2K5-F1
#
_entry.id   AF-I1E2K5-F1
#
_cell.length_a   1.000
_cell.length_b   1.000
_cell.length_c   1.000
_cell.angle_alpha   90.00
_cell.angle_beta   90.00
_cell.angle_gamma   90.00
#
_symmetry.space_group_name_H-M   'P 1'
#
loop_
_entity.id
_entity.type
_entity.pdbx_description
1 polymer ?
#
loop_
_entity_poly.entity_id
_entity_poly.type
_entity_poly.pdbx_seq_one_letter_code
_entity_poly.pdbx_strand_id
1 'polypeptide(L)' 'MKIALPKRWINRTLVLLGLFGVVFQLTAAVYAWWHGISLQAGWLLTLAAPLLCVASGAIPALQLQKEAQ' A
#
# COMPACT_ATOMS: atom_id res chain seq x y z
N MET A 1 11.82 -7.85 13.72
CA MET A 1 10.46 -7.27 13.86
C MET A 1 9.46 -8.35 13.48
N LYS A 2 8.60 -8.82 14.40
CA LYS A 2 7.49 -9.71 14.02
C LYS A 2 6.49 -8.86 13.24
N ILE A 3 6.26 -9.19 11.97
CA ILE A 3 5.18 -8.59 11.17
C ILE A 3 3.89 -9.23 11.67
N ALA A 4 3.36 -8.72 12.78
CA ALA A 4 2.03 -9.06 13.25
C ALA A 4 1.04 -8.12 12.56
N LEU A 5 -0.08 -8.66 12.09
CA LEU A 5 -1.16 -7.84 11.55
C LEU A 5 -1.67 -6.93 12.68
N PRO A 6 -1.83 -5.61 12.44
CA PRO A 6 -2.35 -4.70 13.45
C PRO A 6 -3.71 -5.18 14.00
N LYS A 7 -3.88 -5.10 15.32
CA LYS A 7 -5.11 -5.50 16.01
C LYS A 7 -6.22 -4.46 15.79
N ARG A 8 -5.86 -3.18 15.67
CA ARG A 8 -6.85 -2.10 15.49
C ARG A 8 -7.34 -2.08 14.05
N TRP A 9 -8.66 -1.96 13.91
CA TRP A 9 -9.30 -2.08 12.60
C TRP A 9 -8.82 -1.01 11.61
N ILE A 10 -8.61 0.24 12.03
CA ILE A 10 -8.12 1.32 11.15
C ILE A 10 -6.75 0.98 10.56
N ASN A 11 -5.78 0.61 11.41
CA ASN A 11 -4.45 0.23 10.95
C ASN A 11 -4.51 -0.97 10.00
N ARG A 12 -5.35 -1.97 10.32
CA ARG A 12 -5.55 -3.14 9.46
C ARG A 12 -6.15 -2.78 8.12
N THR A 13 -7.15 -1.90 8.09
CA THR A 13 -7.73 -1.40 6.83
C THR A 13 -6.71 -0.64 6.00
N LEU A 14 -5.84 0.17 6.63
CA LEU A 14 -4.76 0.88 5.92
C LEU A 14 -3.77 -0.08 5.28
N VAL A 15 -3.35 -1.12 6.00
CA VAL A 15 -2.47 -2.16 5.43
C VAL A 15 -3.15 -2.86 4.25
N LEU A 16 -4.41 -3.28 4.39
CA LEU A 16 -5.11 -4.01 3.34
C LEU A 16 -5.38 -3.15 2.10
N LEU A 17 -5.81 -1.90 2.29
CA LEU A 17 -6.03 -0.95 1.20
C LEU A 17 -4.72 -0.60 0.50
N GLY A 18 -3.65 -0.40 1.26
CA GLY A 18 -2.32 -0.16 0.72
C GLY A 18 -1.82 -1.35 -0.10
N LEU A 19 -1.90 -2.57 0.44
CA LEU A 19 -1.53 -3.79 -0.29
C LEU A 19 -2.36 -3.99 -1.55
N PHE A 20 -3.68 -3.80 -1.47
CA PHE A 20 -4.56 -3.85 -2.62
C PHE A 20 -4.13 -2.85 -3.69
N GLY A 21 -3.86 -1.60 -3.31
CA GLY A 21 -3.42 -0.55 -4.24
C GLY A 21 -2.09 -0.88 -4.92
N VAL A 22 -1.09 -1.40 -4.17
CA VAL A 22 0.20 -1.84 -4.74
C VAL A 22 -0.02 -2.97 -5.75
N VAL A 23 -0.75 -4.01 -5.38
CA VAL A 23 -1.00 -5.17 -6.26
C VAL A 23 -1.77 -4.74 -7.50
N PHE A 24 -2.78 -3.90 -7.34
CA PHE A 24 -3.58 -3.38 -8.45
C PHE A 24 -2.72 -2.56 -9.42
N GLN A 25 -1.93 -1.61 -8.93
CA GLN A 25 -1.09 -0.77 -9.80
C GLN A 25 0.00 -1.57 -10.52
N LEU A 26 0.63 -2.54 -9.84
CA LEU A 26 1.60 -3.42 -10.49
C LEU A 26 0.93 -4.30 -11.55
N THR A 27 -0.26 -4.82 -11.26
CA THR A 27 -1.02 -5.62 -12.24
C THR A 27 -1.42 -4.77 -13.45
N ALA A 28 -1.87 -3.53 -13.23
CA ALA A 28 -2.19 -2.58 -14.29
C ALA A 28 -0.94 -2.22 -15.12
N ALA A 29 0.23 -2.08 -14.48
CA ALA A 29 1.49 -1.81 -15.17
C ALA A 29 1.92 -3.00 -16.05
N VAL A 30 1.80 -4.24 -15.54
CA VAL A 30 2.08 -5.46 -16.31
C VAL A 30 1.09 -5.59 -17.47
N TYR A 31 -0.20 -5.34 -17.24
CA TYR A 31 -1.21 -5.35 -18.28
C TYR A 31 -0.93 -4.30 -19.38
N ALA A 32 -0.57 -3.08 -18.99
CA ALA A 32 -0.25 -2.00 -19.90
C ALA A 32 0.99 -2.34 -20.74
N TRP A 33 2.04 -2.91 -20.12
CA TRP A 33 3.20 -3.41 -20.84
C TRP A 33 2.79 -4.47 -21.86
N TRP A 34 2.03 -5.49 -21.44
CA TRP A 34 1.60 -6.58 -22.33
C TRP A 34 0.85 -6.08 -23.58
N HIS A 35 0.03 -5.03 -23.42
CA HIS A 35 -0.79 -4.48 -24.50
C HIS A 35 -0.15 -3.29 -25.23
N GLY A 36 1.10 -2.94 -24.92
CA GLY A 36 1.78 -1.79 -25.52
C GLY A 36 1.14 -0.44 -25.17
N ILE A 37 0.42 -0.35 -24.05
CA ILE A 37 -0.22 0.87 -23.57
C ILE A 37 0.81 1.68 -22.78
N SER A 38 1.05 2.92 -23.20
CA SER A 38 1.89 3.85 -22.45
C SER A 38 1.20 4.26 -21.15
N LEU A 39 1.85 4.00 -20.02
CA LEU A 39 1.42 4.49 -18.71
C LEU A 39 1.67 6.00 -18.60
N GLN A 40 0.85 6.70 -17.80
CA GLN A 40 1.04 8.12 -17.54
C GLN A 40 2.45 8.39 -16.97
N ALA A 41 3.06 9.51 -17.39
CA ALA A 41 4.32 9.96 -16.84
C ALA A 41 4.21 10.12 -15.32
N GLY A 42 5.10 9.47 -14.57
CA GLY A 42 5.05 9.47 -13.11
C GLY A 42 4.07 8.47 -12.49
N TRP A 43 3.59 7.45 -13.22
CA TRP A 43 2.75 6.39 -12.63
C TRP A 43 3.40 5.73 -11.40
N LEU A 44 4.74 5.65 -11.34
CA LEU A 44 5.46 5.18 -10.15
C LEU A 44 5.17 6.04 -8.90
N LEU A 45 4.91 7.34 -9.05
CA LEU A 45 4.52 8.21 -7.94
C LEU A 45 3.15 7.85 -7.39
N THR A 46 2.27 7.24 -8.20
CA THR A 46 0.98 6.75 -7.74
C THR A 46 1.10 5.58 -6.76
N LEU A 47 2.26 4.90 -6.71
CA LEU A 47 2.59 3.90 -5.68
C LEU A 47 2.89 4.52 -4.31
N ALA A 48 3.21 5.82 -4.24
CA ALA A 48 3.53 6.47 -2.97
C ALA A 48 2.34 6.42 -2.01
N ALA A 49 1.12 6.69 -2.48
CA ALA A 49 -0.09 6.64 -1.66
C ALA A 49 -0.33 5.25 -1.04
N PRO A 50 -0.40 4.13 -1.80
CA PRO A 50 -0.60 2.82 -1.21
C PRO A 50 0.57 2.38 -0.33
N LEU A 51 1.82 2.73 -0.66
CA LEU A 51 2.97 2.47 0.20
C LEU A 51 2.87 3.22 1.55
N LEU A 52 2.43 4.48 1.53
CA LEU A 52 2.16 5.25 2.75
C LEU A 52 1.02 4.63 3.56
N CYS A 53 -0.03 4.12 2.93
CA CYS A 53 -1.09 3.38 3.63
C CYS A 53 -0.55 2.12 4.33
N VAL A 54 0.29 1.33 3.65
CA VAL A 54 0.94 0.17 4.28
C VAL A 54 1.83 0.60 5.44
N ALA A 55 2.67 1.63 5.23
CA ALA A 55 3.57 2.16 6.25
C ALA A 55 2.79 2.66 7.48
N SER A 56 1.73 3.46 7.28
CA SER A 56 0.87 3.95 8.35
C SER A 56 0.02 2.88 9.03
N GLY A 57 -0.16 1.70 8.44
CA GLY A 57 -0.81 0.58 9.10
C GLY A 57 0.16 -0.34 9.85
N ALA A 58 1.36 -0.55 9.30
CA ALA A 58 2.31 -1.57 9.75
C ALA A 58 3.45 -1.04 10.63
N ILE A 59 3.88 0.21 10.45
CA ILE A 59 5.00 0.79 11.20
C ILE A 59 4.48 1.47 12.47
N PRO A 60 4.83 1.00 13.68
CA PRO A 60 4.28 1.54 14.92
C PRO A 60 4.46 3.06 15.10
N ALA A 61 5.56 3.61 14.59
CA ALA A 61 5.85 5.05 14.64
C ALA A 61 4.93 5.90 13.74
N LEU A 62 4.37 5.30 12.67
CA LEU A 62 3.53 5.96 11.66
C LEU A 62 2.05 5.58 11.79
N GLN A 63 1.71 4.74 12.77
CA GLN A 63 0.34 4.33 13.02
C GLN A 63 -0.52 5.52 13.46
N LEU A 64 -1.60 5.75 12.72
CA LEU A 64 -2.61 6.74 13.09
C LEU A 64 -3.24 6.40 14.45
N GLN A 65 -3.43 5.10 14.71
CA GLN A 65 -3.87 4.62 16.02
C GLN A 65 -2.77 3.79 16.66
N LYS A 66 -2.11 4.34 17.67
CA LYS A 66 -1.11 3.58 18.44
C LYS A 66 -1.75 2.34 19.05
N GLU A 67 -1.18 1.19 18.72
CA GLU A 67 -1.54 -0.06 19.40
C GLU A 67 -0.85 -0.11 20.75
N ALA A 68 -1.55 -0.64 21.78
CA ALA A 68 -0.88 -1.00 23.02
C ALA A 68 0.00 -2.20 22.67
N GLN A 69 1.33 -1.99 22.67
CA GLN A 69 2.32 -3.00 22.32
C GLN A 69 2.24 -4.20 23.26
#